data_AF-A0A382DIW0-F1
#
_entry.id   AF-A0A382DIW0-F1
#
_cell.length_a   1.000
_cell.length_b   1.000
_cell.length_c   1.000
_cell.angle_alpha   90.00
_cell.angle_beta   90.00
_cell.angle_gamma   90.00
#
_symmetry.space_group_name_H-M   'P 1'
#
loop_
_entity.id
_entity.type
_entity.pdbx_description
1 polymer ?
#
loop_
_entity_poly.entity_id
_entity_poly.type
_entity_poly.pdbx_seq_one_letter_code
_entity_poly.pdbx_strand_id
1 'polypeptide(L)'
;MSLGEETTTSIVTPESQLINLPRKGDTDSSDTVKSFLNRYFTGTLSFPSNEVDAVIGYFESRDFDKVSAQTIGTILMQQAKIDNVNVFELLDTLKGIDDLQLSSIVAEVLNYNRSKISTLGYKLHPSTDKLETRNVLV
;
A
#
# COMPACT_ATOMS: atom_id res chain seq x y z
N MET A 1 11.45 19.04 66.34
CA MET A 1 11.99 19.59 65.08
C MET A 1 12.96 18.55 64.54
N SER A 2 12.94 18.08 63.31
CA SER A 2 12.11 18.33 62.13
C SER A 2 12.82 17.54 61.01
N LEU A 3 12.07 16.67 60.32
CA LEU A 3 12.23 16.30 58.88
C LEU A 3 13.61 15.76 58.42
N GLY A 4 13.74 14.66 57.68
CA GLY A 4 12.80 13.82 56.99
C GLY A 4 13.61 12.81 56.15
N GLU A 5 13.09 11.60 56.01
CA GLU A 5 13.60 10.61 55.05
C GLU A 5 13.29 11.10 53.63
N GLU A 6 14.29 11.25 52.77
CA GLU A 6 14.09 11.44 51.33
C GLU A 6 14.78 10.30 50.55
N THR A 7 13.96 9.28 50.31
CA THR A 7 13.77 8.61 49.01
C THR A 7 15.02 8.36 48.17
N THR A 8 15.61 7.18 48.38
CA THR A 8 16.24 6.44 47.28
C THR A 8 15.21 6.32 46.15
N THR A 9 15.43 7.02 45.05
CA THR A 9 14.63 6.85 43.83
C THR A 9 14.89 5.43 43.33
N SER A 10 14.05 4.49 43.78
CA SER A 10 13.90 3.19 43.17
C SER A 10 13.44 3.44 41.74
N ILE A 11 14.37 3.39 40.79
CA ILE A 11 14.03 3.32 39.38
C ILE A 11 13.25 2.02 39.25
N VAL A 12 11.93 2.15 39.17
CA VAL A 12 11.03 1.07 38.81
C VAL A 12 11.44 0.68 37.40
N THR A 13 12.25 -0.36 37.26
CA THR A 13 12.36 -1.08 36.00
C THR A 13 10.97 -1.65 35.74
N PRO A 14 10.22 -1.17 34.73
CA PRO A 14 8.94 -1.76 34.42
C PRO A 14 9.18 -3.21 34.01
N GLU A 15 8.36 -4.12 34.55
CA GLU A 15 8.36 -5.54 34.23
C GLU A 15 8.58 -5.75 32.73
N SER A 16 9.51 -6.65 32.39
CA SER A 16 9.75 -7.03 31.01
C SER A 16 8.50 -7.70 30.46
N GLN A 17 7.66 -6.95 29.76
CA GLN A 17 6.59 -7.54 28.98
C GLN A 17 7.23 -8.42 27.90
N LEU A 18 6.89 -9.70 27.94
CA LEU A 18 7.18 -10.68 26.89
C LEU A 18 6.46 -10.24 25.62
N ILE A 19 7.08 -9.35 24.84
CA ILE A 19 6.57 -8.93 23.54
C ILE A 19 7.45 -9.56 22.47
N ASN A 20 6.85 -10.47 21.68
CA ASN A 20 7.45 -11.12 20.52
C ASN A 20 7.43 -10.22 19.27
N LEU A 21 7.45 -8.89 19.45
CA LEU A 21 7.57 -7.93 18.36
C LEU A 21 8.95 -7.27 18.46
N PRO A 22 9.69 -7.16 17.36
CA PRO A 22 10.98 -6.48 17.35
C PRO A 22 10.79 -5.00 17.72
N ARG A 23 11.56 -4.54 18.71
CA ARG A 23 11.66 -3.12 19.06
C ARG A 23 12.25 -2.38 17.87
N LYS A 24 11.44 -1.57 17.16
CA LYS A 24 11.92 -0.62 16.17
C LYS A 24 12.77 0.42 16.91
N GLY A 25 14.09 0.30 16.79
CA GLY A 25 15.03 1.28 17.33
C GLY A 25 14.83 2.64 16.68
N ASP A 26 15.02 3.68 17.49
CA ASP A 26 14.94 5.08 17.11
C ASP A 26 15.73 5.32 15.82
N THR A 27 15.00 5.60 14.73
CA THR A 27 15.58 5.95 13.43
C THR A 27 15.51 7.46 13.32
N ASP A 28 16.67 8.09 13.14
CA ASP A 28 16.81 9.52 12.81
C ASP A 28 15.72 9.93 11.79
N SER A 29 14.93 10.94 12.16
CA SER A 29 13.67 11.31 11.48
C SER A 29 13.90 12.05 10.15
N SER A 30 15.15 12.20 9.73
CA SER A 30 15.50 13.02 8.56
C SER A 30 15.20 12.33 7.23
N ASP A 31 15.21 11.00 7.16
CA ASP A 31 14.88 10.23 5.94
C ASP A 31 13.92 9.08 6.27
N THR A 32 12.62 9.39 6.38
CA THR A 32 11.59 8.36 6.48
C THR A 32 11.56 7.54 5.18
N VAL A 33 11.87 6.24 5.26
CA VAL A 33 11.78 5.30 4.12
C VAL A 33 10.58 4.38 4.32
N LYS A 34 9.74 4.24 3.29
CA LYS A 34 8.56 3.36 3.29
C LYS A 34 8.94 2.02 2.65
N SER A 35 8.74 0.94 3.40
CA SER A 35 9.01 -0.43 2.93
C SER A 35 7.72 -1.09 2.47
N PHE A 36 7.74 -1.66 1.26
CA PHE A 36 6.65 -2.44 0.69
C PHE A 36 7.09 -3.88 0.44
N LEU A 37 6.17 -4.81 0.59
CA LEU A 37 6.39 -6.22 0.21
C LEU A 37 6.25 -6.35 -1.30
N ASN A 38 7.19 -7.04 -1.94
CA ASN A 38 7.04 -7.37 -3.36
C ASN A 38 5.88 -8.36 -3.57
N ARG A 39 5.37 -8.45 -4.81
CA ARG A 39 4.22 -9.32 -5.15
C ARG A 39 4.42 -10.80 -4.81
N TYR A 40 5.65 -11.27 -4.70
CA TYR A 40 5.99 -12.66 -4.39
C TYR A 40 6.34 -12.88 -2.91
N PHE A 41 6.24 -11.86 -2.07
CA PHE A 41 6.66 -11.86 -0.67
C PHE A 41 8.12 -12.32 -0.46
N THR A 42 8.97 -12.20 -1.48
CA THR A 42 10.36 -12.68 -1.47
C THR A 42 11.36 -11.61 -1.05
N GLY A 43 10.95 -10.34 -0.97
CA GLY A 43 11.83 -9.24 -0.61
C GLY A 43 11.07 -7.94 -0.30
N THR A 44 11.67 -7.12 0.56
CA THR A 44 11.19 -5.77 0.90
C THR A 44 11.78 -4.77 -0.09
N LEU A 45 10.93 -4.06 -0.82
CA LEU A 45 11.34 -2.90 -1.60
C LEU A 45 11.15 -1.65 -0.74
N SER A 46 12.25 -1.00 -0.44
CA SER A 46 12.27 0.27 0.29
C SER A 46 12.32 1.44 -0.70
N PHE A 47 11.49 2.45 -0.46
CA PHE A 47 11.43 3.68 -1.25
C PHE A 47 11.43 4.92 -0.34
N PRO A 48 12.08 6.01 -0.78
CA PRO A 48 12.01 7.30 -0.08
C PRO A 48 10.55 7.78 0.08
N SER A 49 10.19 8.32 1.24
CA SER A 49 8.79 8.74 1.47
C SER A 49 8.33 9.85 0.52
N ASN A 50 9.24 10.74 0.11
CA ASN A 50 8.96 11.81 -0.86
C ASN A 50 8.52 11.25 -2.23
N GLU A 51 9.14 10.17 -2.71
CA GLU A 51 8.75 9.53 -3.98
C GLU A 51 7.37 8.89 -3.86
N VAL A 52 7.13 8.17 -2.76
CA VAL A 52 5.84 7.52 -2.50
C VAL A 52 4.71 8.56 -2.43
N ASP A 53 4.93 9.65 -1.72
CA ASP A 53 3.92 10.69 -1.53
C ASP A 53 3.65 11.46 -2.84
N ALA A 54 4.68 11.68 -3.66
CA ALA A 54 4.51 12.29 -4.98
C ALA A 54 3.67 11.41 -5.93
N VAL A 55 3.93 10.10 -5.95
CA VAL A 55 3.17 9.16 -6.78
C VAL A 55 1.73 9.04 -6.31
N ILE A 56 1.50 8.91 -5.00
CA ILE A 56 0.14 8.82 -4.45
C ILE A 56 -0.61 10.13 -4.73
N GLY A 57 0.01 11.29 -4.45
CA GLY A 57 -0.59 12.60 -4.71
C GLY A 57 -0.93 12.84 -6.18
N TYR A 58 -0.14 12.31 -7.11
CA TYR A 58 -0.43 12.37 -8.54
C TYR A 58 -1.74 11.66 -8.91
N PHE A 59 -2.00 10.48 -8.35
CA PHE A 59 -3.25 9.76 -8.60
C PHE A 59 -4.41 10.36 -7.80
N GLU A 60 -4.19 10.79 -6.55
CA GLU A 60 -5.23 11.49 -5.78
C GLU A 60 -5.67 12.80 -6.46
N SER A 61 -4.76 13.52 -7.12
CA SER A 61 -5.09 14.75 -7.86
C SER A 61 -5.96 14.54 -9.10
N ARG A 62 -6.14 13.29 -9.53
CA ARG A 62 -6.99 12.87 -10.66
C ARG A 62 -8.22 12.10 -10.22
N ASP A 63 -8.70 12.40 -9.01
CA ASP A 63 -9.91 11.82 -8.43
C ASP A 63 -9.86 10.29 -8.24
N PHE A 64 -8.67 9.68 -8.20
CA PHE A 64 -8.54 8.28 -7.79
C PHE A 64 -8.69 8.16 -6.27
N ASP A 65 -9.45 7.16 -5.82
CA ASP A 65 -9.56 6.83 -4.40
C ASP A 65 -8.18 6.50 -3.81
N LYS A 66 -7.97 6.90 -2.54
CA LYS A 66 -6.70 6.73 -1.82
C LYS A 66 -6.17 5.29 -1.85
N VAL A 67 -7.03 4.28 -1.71
CA VAL A 67 -6.61 2.87 -1.73
C VAL A 67 -6.18 2.47 -3.14
N SER A 68 -6.89 2.96 -4.14
CA SER A 68 -6.55 2.74 -5.55
C SER A 68 -5.22 3.42 -5.89
N ALA A 69 -5.05 4.69 -5.52
CA ALA A 69 -3.82 5.46 -5.69
C ALA A 69 -2.61 4.79 -5.03
N GLN A 70 -2.75 4.32 -3.79
CA GLN A 70 -1.70 3.57 -3.08
C GLN A 70 -1.34 2.26 -3.79
N THR A 71 -2.33 1.51 -4.27
CA THR A 71 -2.13 0.23 -4.95
C THR A 71 -1.40 0.44 -6.28
N ILE A 72 -1.87 1.38 -7.09
CA ILE A 72 -1.26 1.72 -8.39
C ILE A 72 0.15 2.25 -8.17
N GLY A 73 0.33 3.18 -7.24
CA GLY A 73 1.63 3.74 -6.92
C GLY A 73 2.63 2.68 -6.49
N THR A 74 2.20 1.73 -5.64
CA THR A 74 3.05 0.61 -5.22
C THR A 74 3.45 -0.28 -6.40
N ILE A 75 2.51 -0.64 -7.26
CA ILE A 75 2.79 -1.49 -8.45
C ILE A 75 3.74 -0.78 -9.41
N LEU A 76 3.48 0.51 -9.68
CA LEU A 76 4.27 1.31 -10.61
C LEU A 76 5.70 1.50 -10.09
N MET A 77 5.87 1.83 -8.81
CA MET A 77 7.19 1.97 -8.19
C MET A 77 7.95 0.64 -8.15
N GLN A 78 7.25 -0.48 -7.93
CA GLN A 78 7.86 -1.81 -8.03
C GLN A 78 8.37 -2.09 -9.44
N GLN A 79 7.56 -1.80 -10.46
CA GLN A 79 7.94 -2.02 -11.86
C GLN A 79 9.10 -1.09 -12.27
N ALA A 80 9.04 0.19 -11.90
CA ALA A 80 10.11 1.15 -12.13
C ALA A 80 11.46 0.67 -11.57
N LYS A 81 11.44 0.06 -10.38
CA LYS A 81 12.65 -0.49 -9.74
C LYS A 81 13.20 -1.72 -10.46
N ILE A 82 12.33 -2.55 -11.05
CA ILE A 82 12.73 -3.69 -11.89
C ILE A 82 13.37 -3.19 -13.19
N ASP A 83 12.78 -2.16 -13.79
CA ASP A 83 13.21 -1.62 -15.08
C ASP A 83 14.34 -0.57 -14.95
N ASN A 84 14.77 -0.27 -13.73
CA ASN A 84 15.79 0.74 -13.40
C ASN A 84 15.47 2.16 -13.92
N VAL A 85 14.19 2.52 -13.95
CA VAL A 85 13.71 3.83 -14.41
C VAL A 85 13.36 4.72 -13.21
N ASN A 86 13.62 6.02 -13.32
CA ASN A 86 13.24 6.98 -12.29
C ASN A 86 11.72 7.15 -12.23
N VAL A 87 11.16 7.10 -11.02
CA VAL A 87 9.72 7.25 -10.77
C VAL A 87 9.21 8.62 -11.23
N PHE A 88 10.02 9.68 -11.11
CA PHE A 88 9.61 11.03 -11.56
C PHE A 88 9.53 11.15 -13.08
N GLU A 89 10.44 10.48 -13.81
CA GLU A 89 10.38 10.44 -15.28
C GLU A 89 9.13 9.69 -15.75
N LEU A 90 8.79 8.58 -15.08
CA LEU A 90 7.53 7.87 -15.33
C LEU A 90 6.32 8.77 -15.07
N LEU A 91 6.27 9.47 -13.94
CA LEU A 91 5.18 10.42 -13.66
C LEU A 91 5.08 11.52 -14.72
N ASP A 92 6.21 12.04 -15.22
CA ASP A 92 6.22 13.05 -16.28
C ASP A 92 5.67 12.50 -17.60
N THR A 93 5.96 11.24 -17.95
CA THR A 93 5.35 10.61 -19.13
C THR A 93 3.84 10.41 -18.97
N LEU A 94 3.37 10.17 -17.75
CA LEU A 94 1.95 10.02 -17.48
C LEU A 94 1.19 11.36 -17.48
N LYS A 95 1.87 12.49 -17.18
CA LYS A 95 1.25 13.83 -17.21
C LYS A 95 0.72 14.23 -18.59
N GLY A 96 1.32 13.71 -19.67
CA GLY A 96 0.91 14.00 -21.04
C GLY A 96 -0.30 13.19 -21.52
N ILE A 97 -0.82 12.29 -20.69
CA ILE A 97 -1.94 11.40 -21.03
C ILE A 97 -3.24 12.03 -20.58
N ASP A 98 -4.27 11.97 -21.42
CA ASP A 98 -5.62 12.43 -21.10
C ASP A 98 -6.25 11.60 -19.97
N ASP A 99 -7.05 12.22 -19.13
CA ASP A 99 -7.57 11.60 -17.89
C ASP A 99 -8.41 10.34 -18.19
N LEU A 100 -9.13 10.32 -19.32
CA LEU A 100 -9.90 9.16 -19.77
C LEU A 100 -9.00 7.96 -20.14
N GLN A 101 -7.87 8.24 -20.80
CA GLN A 101 -6.90 7.21 -21.19
C GLN A 101 -6.20 6.67 -19.94
N LEU A 102 -5.84 7.54 -19.00
CA LEU A 102 -5.23 7.15 -17.75
C LEU A 102 -6.18 6.27 -16.92
N SER A 103 -7.45 6.63 -16.82
CA SER A 103 -8.45 5.81 -16.10
C SER A 103 -8.60 4.41 -16.71
N SER A 104 -8.52 4.29 -18.03
CA SER A 104 -8.63 2.99 -18.71
C SER A 104 -7.42 2.10 -18.41
N ILE A 105 -6.21 2.65 -18.51
CA ILE A 105 -4.95 1.96 -18.19
C ILE A 105 -4.92 1.55 -16.72
N VAL A 106 -5.33 2.46 -15.83
CA VAL A 106 -5.38 2.19 -14.38
C VAL A 106 -6.37 1.07 -14.07
N ALA A 107 -7.55 1.07 -14.67
CA ALA A 107 -8.52 -0.01 -14.48
C ALA A 107 -7.96 -1.37 -14.93
N GLU A 108 -7.21 -1.40 -16.03
CA GLU A 108 -6.50 -2.59 -16.49
C GLU A 108 -5.44 -3.06 -15.49
N VAL A 109 -4.62 -2.16 -14.96
CA VAL A 109 -3.59 -2.48 -13.95
C VAL A 109 -4.22 -3.01 -12.67
N LEU A 110 -5.31 -2.41 -12.19
CA LEU A 110 -6.05 -2.88 -11.01
C LEU A 110 -6.64 -4.27 -11.24
N ASN A 111 -7.17 -4.52 -12.44
CA ASN A 111 -7.69 -5.82 -12.82
C ASN A 111 -6.61 -6.88 -12.91
N TYR A 112 -5.44 -6.54 -13.45
CA TYR A 112 -4.29 -7.43 -13.50
C TYR A 112 -3.72 -7.75 -12.11
N ASN A 113 -3.81 -6.80 -11.17
CA ASN A 113 -3.37 -7.02 -9.80
C ASN A 113 -4.30 -7.95 -9.01
N ARG A 114 -5.58 -8.05 -9.37
CA ARG A 114 -6.56 -8.92 -8.71
C ARG A 114 -6.39 -10.40 -9.08
N SER A 115 -6.76 -11.28 -8.16
CA SER A 115 -6.96 -12.71 -8.46
C SER A 115 -8.01 -12.89 -9.56
N LYS A 116 -7.84 -13.90 -10.43
CA LYS A 116 -8.66 -14.18 -11.65
C LYS A 116 -10.16 -14.45 -11.42
N ILE A 117 -10.66 -14.22 -10.21
CA ILE A 117 -12.04 -14.48 -9.80
C ILE A 117 -13.02 -13.37 -10.22
N SER A 118 -12.55 -12.14 -10.55
CA SER A 118 -13.40 -11.03 -11.00
C SER A 118 -12.62 -9.88 -11.67
N THR A 119 -13.21 -9.26 -12.69
CA THR A 119 -12.67 -8.08 -13.41
C THR A 119 -13.58 -6.87 -13.18
N LEU A 120 -13.03 -5.77 -12.64
CA LEU A 120 -13.68 -4.48 -12.49
C LEU A 120 -14.06 -3.90 -13.85
N GLY A 121 -15.30 -3.43 -13.98
CA GLY A 121 -15.82 -2.84 -15.22
C GLY A 121 -16.38 -3.85 -16.23
N TYR A 122 -16.25 -5.16 -15.99
CA TYR A 122 -16.78 -6.20 -16.87
C TYR A 122 -17.70 -7.15 -16.11
N LYS A 123 -18.90 -7.40 -16.64
CA LYS A 123 -19.81 -8.42 -16.14
C LYS A 123 -19.85 -9.58 -17.13
N LEU A 124 -19.24 -10.71 -16.76
CA LEU A 124 -19.44 -11.95 -17.50
C LEU A 124 -20.82 -12.50 -17.11
N HIS A 125 -21.79 -12.43 -18.01
CA HIS A 125 -23.02 -13.17 -17.84
C HIS A 125 -22.68 -14.66 -17.96
N PRO A 126 -22.86 -15.49 -16.90
CA PRO A 126 -22.64 -16.91 -17.03
C PRO A 126 -23.65 -17.43 -18.06
N SER A 127 -23.16 -17.94 -19.19
CA SER A 127 -23.98 -18.52 -20.27
C SER A 127 -24.49 -19.92 -19.96
N THR A 128 -24.30 -20.39 -18.73
CA THR A 128 -24.83 -21.66 -18.25
C THR A 128 -25.83 -21.36 -17.15
N ASP A 129 -27.11 -21.58 -17.45
CA ASP A 129 -28.15 -21.70 -16.45
C ASP A 129 -27.72 -22.78 -15.46
N LYS A 130 -27.47 -22.38 -14.21
CA LYS A 130 -27.16 -23.34 -13.14
C LYS A 130 -28.39 -24.22 -12.96
N LEU A 131 -28.23 -25.53 -13.12
CA LEU A 131 -29.30 -26.52 -12.93
C LEU A 131 -29.92 -26.44 -11.51
N GLU A 132 -29.15 -25.94 -10.55
CA GLU A 132 -29.52 -25.75 -9.15
C GLU A 132 -30.59 -24.65 -8.92
N THR A 133 -31.03 -23.93 -9.96
CA THR A 133 -32.04 -22.86 -9.83
C THR A 133 -33.49 -23.39 -9.88
N ARG A 134 -33.70 -24.71 -9.82
CA ARG A 134 -35.04 -25.32 -9.91
C ARG A 134 -35.72 -25.38 -8.54
N ASN A 135 -36.63 -24.42 -8.33
CA ASN A 135 -37.82 -24.46 -7.44
C ASN A 135 -37.58 -24.69 -5.93
N VAL A 136 -37.41 -23.60 -5.17
CA VAL A 136 -37.63 -23.63 -3.72
C VAL A 136 -39.06 -23.17 -3.44
N LEU A 137 -39.97 -24.13 -3.31
CA LEU A 137 -41.28 -23.95 -2.66
C LEU A 137 -41.18 -24.66 -1.31
N VAL A 138 -41.37 -23.92 -0.22
CA VAL A 138 -41.65 -24.47 1.12
C VAL A 138 -43.10 -24.20 1.47
#